data_AF-A0A969AQJ8-F1
#
_entry.id   AF-A0A969AQJ8-F1
#
_cell.length_a   1.000
_cell.length_b   1.000
_cell.length_c   1.000
_cell.angle_alpha   90.00
_cell.angle_beta   90.00
_cell.angle_gamma   90.00
#
_symmetry.space_group_name_H-M   'P 1'
#
loop_
_entity.id
_entity.type
_entity.pdbx_description
1 polymer ?
#
loop_
_entity_poly.entity_id
_entity_poly.type
_entity_poly.pdbx_seq_one_letter_code
_entity_poly.pdbx_strand_id
1 'polypeptide(L)' 'MTLCLNPHCPAPENSEPAQNCLACGAKLVLGDRFRPIKLLGQGGFGRTALAWDESTSPPPALCD' A
#
# COMPACT_ATOMS: atom_id res chain seq x y z
N MET A 1 8.88 0.70 -0.32
CA MET A 1 8.01 1.82 -0.73
C MET A 1 6.56 1.39 -0.55
N THR A 2 5.68 2.28 -0.07
CA THR A 2 4.25 2.00 0.09
C THR A 2 3.37 3.05 -0.58
N LEU A 3 2.19 2.66 -1.02
CA LEU A 3 1.19 3.51 -1.66
C LEU A 3 0.03 3.79 -0.71
N CYS A 4 -0.37 5.06 -0.66
CA CYS A 4 -1.57 5.50 0.04
C CYS A 4 -2.85 5.07 -0.70
N LEU A 5 -3.76 4.40 0.00
CA LEU A 5 -5.06 3.98 -0.53
C LEU A 5 -6.17 5.03 -0.41
N ASN A 6 -5.85 6.26 0.00
CA ASN A 6 -6.79 7.37 -0.15
C ASN A 6 -6.82 7.82 -1.63
N PRO A 7 -7.98 7.76 -2.33
CA PRO A 7 -8.07 8.16 -3.74
C PRO A 7 -7.89 9.66 -3.95
N HIS A 8 -8.02 10.46 -2.90
CA HIS A 8 -7.83 11.91 -2.92
C HIS A 8 -6.46 12.34 -2.39
N CYS A 9 -5.51 11.40 -2.23
CA CYS A 9 -4.18 11.72 -1.75
C CYS A 9 -3.40 12.51 -2.82
N PRO A 10 -2.88 13.71 -2.52
CA PRO A 10 -2.13 14.50 -3.49
C PRO A 10 -0.72 13.94 -3.77
N ALA A 11 -0.16 13.17 -2.83
CA ALA A 11 1.13 12.49 -2.98
C ALA A 11 1.06 11.10 -2.34
N PRO A 12 0.64 10.07 -3.12
CA PRO A 12 0.34 8.75 -2.58
C PRO A 12 1.59 7.91 -2.25
N GLU A 13 2.76 8.24 -2.78
CA GLU A 13 3.99 7.49 -2.53
C GLU A 13 4.59 7.83 -1.17
N ASN A 14 5.02 6.82 -0.42
CA ASN A 14 5.62 6.97 0.90
C ASN A 14 6.82 6.02 1.06
N SER A 15 7.87 6.50 1.70
CA SER A 15 9.01 5.68 2.13
C SER A 15 8.64 4.81 3.31
N GLU A 16 9.20 3.60 3.39
CA GLU A 16 9.07 2.75 4.57
C GLU A 16 10.02 3.18 5.69
N PRO A 17 9.71 2.94 6.97
CA PRO A 17 8.58 2.14 7.50
C PRO A 17 7.32 2.95 7.88
N ALA A 18 6.92 3.95 7.08
CA ALA A 18 5.78 4.82 7.40
C ALA A 18 4.47 4.04 7.66
N GLN A 19 3.78 4.40 8.75
CA GLN A 19 2.47 3.85 9.14
C GLN A 19 1.30 4.73 8.67
N ASN A 20 1.55 6.03 8.54
CA ASN A 20 0.60 7.02 8.06
C ASN A 20 1.19 7.77 6.87
N CYS A 21 0.32 8.12 5.92
CA CYS A 21 0.69 8.87 4.75
C CYS A 21 1.12 10.29 5.16
N LEU A 22 2.31 10.72 4.73
CA LEU A 22 2.81 12.08 5.02
C LEU A 22 1.95 13.17 4.38
N ALA A 23 1.31 12.87 3.25
CA ALA A 23 0.54 13.85 2.48
C ALA A 23 -0.90 14.02 2.97
N CYS A 24 -1.51 13.00 3.58
CA CYS A 24 -2.93 13.06 3.96
C CYS A 24 -3.28 12.41 5.31
N GLY A 25 -2.31 11.86 6.05
CA GLY A 25 -2.51 11.24 7.36
C GLY A 25 -3.18 9.86 7.35
N ALA A 26 -3.70 9.40 6.22
CA ALA A 26 -4.36 8.09 6.11
C ALA A 26 -3.41 6.93 6.50
N LYS A 27 -3.95 5.87 7.14
CA LYS A 27 -3.18 4.65 7.41
C LYS A 27 -2.64 4.05 6.10
N LEU A 28 -1.39 3.60 6.14
CA LEU A 28 -0.71 2.97 5.00
C LEU A 28 -0.79 1.43 5.02
N VAL A 29 -1.30 0.86 6.11
CA VAL A 29 -1.53 -0.58 6.24
C VAL A 29 -3.03 -0.83 6.34
N LEU A 30 -3.57 -1.57 5.38
CA LEU A 30 -4.99 -1.91 5.34
C LEU A 30 -5.26 -3.11 6.25
N GLY A 31 -6.22 -2.95 7.15
CA GLY A 31 -6.58 -3.99 8.13
C GLY A 31 -5.40 -4.43 9.00
N ASP A 32 -4.42 -3.54 9.19
CA ASP A 32 -3.18 -3.78 9.93
C ASP A 32 -2.41 -5.04 9.44
N ARG A 33 -2.57 -5.40 8.15
CA ARG A 33 -1.96 -6.58 7.51
C ARG A 33 -1.39 -6.31 6.12
N PHE A 34 -2.12 -5.59 5.26
CA PHE A 34 -1.74 -5.45 3.86
C PHE A 34 -1.09 -4.09 3.59
N ARG A 35 0.18 -4.07 3.20
CA ARG A 35 0.91 -2.87 2.78
C ARG A 35 0.92 -2.76 1.25
N PRO A 36 0.22 -1.80 0.65
CA PRO A 36 0.16 -1.63 -0.80
C PRO A 36 1.49 -1.12 -1.37
N ILE A 37 1.94 -1.68 -2.49
CA ILE A 37 3.27 -1.38 -3.05
C ILE A 37 3.23 -0.94 -4.51
N LYS A 38 2.19 -1.35 -5.23
CA LYS A 38 2.02 -1.05 -6.65
C LYS A 38 0.55 -1.03 -7.02
N LEU A 39 0.10 -0.02 -7.75
CA LEU A 39 -1.23 0.00 -8.35
C LEU A 39 -1.23 -0.96 -9.56
N LEU A 40 -2.20 -1.89 -9.59
CA LEU A 40 -2.39 -2.82 -10.70
C LEU A 40 -3.45 -2.34 -11.68
N GLY A 41 -4.46 -1.63 -11.19
CA GLY A 41 -5.52 -1.09 -12.05
C GLY A 41 -6.51 -0.22 -11.28
N GLN A 42 -7.30 0.55 -12.03
CA GLN A 42 -8.36 1.41 -11.53
C GLN A 42 -9.55 1.40 -12.49
N GLY A 43 -10.76 1.35 -11.95
CA GLY A 43 -12.00 1.43 -12.72
C GLY A 43 -13.15 1.98 -11.87
N GLY A 44 -14.38 1.92 -12.39
CA GLY A 44 -15.57 2.44 -11.70
C GLY A 44 -15.86 1.79 -10.34
N PHE A 45 -15.35 0.57 -10.11
CA PHE A 45 -15.52 -0.18 -8.87
C PHE A 45 -14.38 0.04 -7.85
N GLY A 46 -13.39 0.88 -8.17
CA GLY A 46 -12.30 1.23 -7.26
C GLY A 46 -10.91 0.95 -7.83
N ARG A 47 -9.98 0.66 -6.93
CA ARG A 47 -8.56 0.46 -7.23
C ARG A 47 -8.09 -0.90 -6.77
N THR A 48 -7.29 -1.54 -7.61
CA THR A 48 -6.64 -2.81 -7.31
C THR A 48 -5.14 -2.55 -7.13
N ALA A 49 -4.57 -2.99 -6.01
CA ALA A 49 -3.16 -2.83 -5.71
C ALA A 49 -2.52 -4.17 -5.33
N LEU A 50 -1.27 -4.35 -5.74
CA LEU A 50 -0.38 -5.36 -5.17
C LEU A 50 0.02 -4.89 -3.77
N ALA A 51 0.02 -5.80 -2.81
CA ALA A 51 0.37 -5.52 -1.43
C ALA A 51 1.26 -6.62 -0.85
N TRP A 52 2.17 -6.25 0.05
CA TRP A 52 2.80 -7.20 0.97
C TRP A 52 1.81 -7.58 2.05
N ASP A 53 1.74 -8.87 2.34
CA ASP A 53 1.06 -9.40 3.52
C ASP A 53 2.04 -9.42 4.70
N GLU A 54 1.92 -8.44 5.59
CA GLU A 54 2.77 -8.31 6.78
C GLU A 54 2.53 -9.42 7.83
N SER A 55 1.46 -10.23 7.68
CA SER A 55 1.24 -11.38 8.55
C SER A 55 2.08 -12.61 8.16
N THR A 56 2.65 -12.62 6.95
CA THR A 56 3.56 -13.68 6.50
C THR A 56 5.00 -13.34 6.82
N SER A 57 5.63 -14.11 7.72
CA SER A 57 7.06 -14.07 8.00
C SER A 57 7.73 -15.35 7.50
N PRO A 58 8.82 -15.29 6.70
CA PRO A 58 9.38 -14.14 5.99
C PRO A 58 8.62 -13.87 4.67
N PRO A 59 8.85 -12.72 4.00
CA PRO A 59 8.35 -12.53 2.64
C PRO A 59 8.82 -13.71 1.76
N PRO A 60 7.95 -14.28 0.90
CA PRO A 60 8.44 -15.16 -0.15
C PRO A 60 9.50 -14.36 -0.88
N ALA A 61 10.72 -14.90 -0.98
CA ALA A 61 11.63 -14.43 -2.02
C ALA A 61 10.80 -14.44 -3.30
N LEU A 62 10.65 -13.28 -3.93
CA LEU A 62 10.13 -13.20 -5.29
C LEU A 62 11.01 -14.18 -6.06
N CYS A 63 10.49 -15.37 -6.35
CA CYS A 63 11.14 -16.29 -7.26
C CYS A 63 11.12 -15.55 -8.60
N ASP A 64 12.27 -15.00 -8.99
CA ASP A 64 12.54 -14.58 -10.37
C ASP A 64 12.38 -15.78 -11.31
#